data_AF-A0A1Y4MSC6-F1
#
_entry.id   AF-A0A1Y4MSC6-F1
#
_cell.length_a   1.000
_cell.length_b   1.000
_cell.length_c   1.000
_cell.angle_alpha   90.00
_cell.angle_beta   90.00
_cell.angle_gamma   90.00
#
_symmetry.space_group_name_H-M   'P 1'
#
loop_
_entity.id
_entity.type
_entity.pdbx_description
1 polymer ?
#
loop_
_entity_poly.entity_id
_entity_poly.type
_entity_poly.pdbx_seq_one_letter_code
_entity_poly.pdbx_strand_id
1 'polypeptide(L)'
;MAISKWDVSVNGKNHTIEIKRGFGALKVVVDGQIEKVRSQNFWIMLLDREIRIEDKVLNLVMIGSKADLAVDGVYLGSGEKYVPVGKTPAWAWVMTALMLILGYFFSGIIGLLIGLLGSTLCISRSLRADGKNTLPICIGITIGCIAVQAAIMFLVVALVY
;
A
#
# COMPACT_ATOMS: atom_id res chain seq x y z
N MET A 1 -14.28 13.46 0.94
CA MET A 1 -14.01 13.06 -0.45
C MET A 1 -13.93 11.54 -0.51
N ALA A 2 -14.62 10.91 -1.46
CA ALA A 2 -14.52 9.46 -1.65
C ALA A 2 -13.18 9.14 -2.33
N ILE A 3 -12.46 8.16 -1.80
CA ILE A 3 -11.20 7.67 -2.37
C ILE A 3 -11.53 6.67 -3.48
N SER A 4 -12.44 5.73 -3.20
CA SER A 4 -12.88 4.71 -4.13
C SER A 4 -14.26 4.19 -3.74
N LYS A 5 -15.00 3.70 -4.72
CA LYS A 5 -16.35 3.15 -4.61
C LYS A 5 -16.43 1.88 -5.45
N TRP A 6 -17.04 0.84 -4.89
CA TRP A 6 -17.30 -0.41 -5.56
C TRP A 6 -18.75 -0.82 -5.34
N ASP A 7 -19.39 -1.26 -6.41
CA ASP A 7 -20.71 -1.88 -6.38
C ASP A 7 -20.51 -3.38 -6.61
N VAL A 8 -20.83 -4.19 -5.61
CA VAL A 8 -20.63 -5.65 -5.62
C VAL A 8 -21.98 -6.34 -5.51
N SER A 9 -22.26 -7.26 -6.41
CA SER A 9 -23.44 -8.13 -6.30
C SER A 9 -23.09 -9.36 -5.47
N VAL A 10 -23.67 -9.46 -4.27
CA VAL A 10 -23.57 -10.63 -3.41
C VAL A 10 -24.96 -11.26 -3.35
N ASN A 11 -25.09 -12.53 -3.75
CA ASN A 11 -26.35 -13.28 -3.72
C ASN A 11 -27.55 -12.57 -4.40
N GLY A 12 -27.28 -11.80 -5.47
CA GLY A 12 -28.32 -11.07 -6.22
C GLY A 12 -28.76 -9.74 -5.60
N LYS A 13 -28.18 -9.34 -4.46
CA LYS A 13 -28.31 -7.98 -3.91
C LYS A 13 -27.06 -7.17 -4.24
N ASN A 14 -27.28 -5.95 -4.68
CA ASN A 14 -26.19 -5.01 -4.92
C ASN A 14 -25.84 -4.31 -3.61
N HIS A 15 -24.59 -4.45 -3.21
CA HIS A 15 -24.00 -3.80 -2.07
C HIS A 15 -23.04 -2.71 -2.54
N THR A 16 -23.08 -1.55 -1.92
CA THR A 16 -22.22 -0.42 -2.25
C THR A 16 -21.21 -0.22 -1.14
N ILE A 17 -19.93 -0.35 -1.47
CA ILE A 17 -18.81 -0.17 -0.55
C ILE A 17 -18.02 1.07 -0.98
N GLU A 18 -17.90 2.05 -0.08
CA GLU A 18 -17.16 3.26 -0.34
C GLU A 18 -16.11 3.51 0.75
N ILE A 19 -14.93 3.93 0.35
CA ILE A 19 -13.95 4.51 1.27
C ILE A 19 -14.00 6.02 1.14
N LYS A 20 -14.09 6.71 2.27
CA LYS A 20 -14.01 8.18 2.35
C LYS A 20 -12.88 8.60 3.27
N ARG A 21 -12.13 9.61 2.84
CA ARG A 21 -11.19 10.31 3.73
C ARG A 21 -11.98 11.34 4.56
N GLY A 22 -11.95 11.18 5.88
CA GLY A 22 -12.52 12.12 6.84
C GLY A 22 -11.43 12.93 7.57
N PHE A 23 -11.86 13.94 8.33
CA PHE A 23 -10.97 14.74 9.18
C PHE A 23 -10.40 13.83 10.29
N GLY A 24 -9.12 13.43 10.16
CA GLY A 24 -8.41 12.61 11.15
C GLY A 24 -8.70 11.10 11.13
N ALA A 25 -9.59 10.59 10.29
CA ALA A 25 -9.91 9.15 10.22
C ALA A 25 -10.39 8.71 8.83
N LEU A 26 -10.15 7.43 8.52
CA LEU A 26 -10.75 6.76 7.39
C LEU A 26 -12.21 6.40 7.73
N LYS A 27 -13.10 6.54 6.77
CA LYS A 27 -14.49 6.14 6.90
C LYS A 27 -14.78 5.10 5.82
N VAL A 28 -15.27 3.95 6.23
CA VAL A 28 -15.79 2.92 5.32
C VAL A 28 -17.30 3.02 5.36
N VAL A 29 -17.93 3.09 4.20
CA VAL A 29 -19.37 3.17 4.05
C VAL A 29 -19.82 1.88 3.38
N VAL A 30 -20.61 1.08 4.09
CA VAL A 30 -21.21 -0.16 3.56
C VAL A 30 -22.71 0.06 3.51
N ASP A 31 -23.30 0.05 2.32
CA ASP A 31 -24.75 0.26 2.09
C ASP A 31 -25.30 1.51 2.78
N GLY A 32 -24.52 2.60 2.78
CA GLY A 32 -24.87 3.86 3.43
C GLY A 32 -24.56 3.94 4.93
N GLN A 33 -24.23 2.83 5.60
CA GLN A 33 -23.77 2.85 6.98
C GLN A 33 -22.31 3.26 7.07
N ILE A 34 -22.02 4.32 7.84
CA ILE A 34 -20.68 4.89 7.97
C ILE A 34 -19.99 4.29 9.19
N GLU A 35 -18.95 3.51 8.96
CA GLU A 35 -18.04 3.03 10.01
C GLU A 35 -16.75 3.87 10.00
N LYS A 36 -16.37 4.41 11.17
CA LYS A 36 -15.07 5.07 11.33
C LYS A 36 -14.01 4.00 11.58
N VAL A 37 -12.98 3.99 10.75
CA VAL A 37 -11.92 2.98 10.79
C VAL A 37 -10.58 3.65 11.03
N ARG A 38 -9.80 3.07 11.93
CA ARG A 38 -8.41 3.47 12.15
C ARG A 38 -7.53 2.70 11.17
N SER A 39 -6.59 3.39 10.53
CA SER A 39 -5.55 2.73 9.75
C SER A 39 -4.69 1.86 10.68
N GLN A 40 -4.32 0.68 10.21
CA GLN A 40 -3.37 -0.19 10.91
C GLN A 40 -2.01 0.49 11.03
N ASN A 41 -1.60 1.19 9.97
CA ASN A 41 -0.41 2.02 9.97
C ASN A 41 -0.77 3.40 9.39
N PHE A 42 -0.80 4.43 10.24
CA PHE A 42 -1.17 5.78 9.83
C PHE A 42 -0.09 6.46 8.98
N TRP A 43 1.17 6.04 9.11
CA TRP A 43 2.29 6.63 8.39
C TRP A 43 2.22 6.34 6.89
N ILE A 44 1.93 5.08 6.53
CA ILE A 44 1.78 4.64 5.12
C ILE A 44 0.31 4.56 4.69
N MET A 45 -0.64 4.99 5.53
CA MET A 45 -2.09 4.79 5.34
C MET A 45 -2.44 3.36 4.91
N LEU A 46 -2.11 2.41 5.77
CA LEU A 46 -2.46 1.01 5.57
C LEU A 46 -3.81 0.70 6.23
N LEU A 47 -4.75 0.17 5.45
CA LEU A 47 -5.96 -0.47 5.94
C LEU A 47 -6.06 -1.85 5.28
N ASP A 48 -6.23 -2.89 6.06
CA ASP A 48 -6.52 -4.24 5.57
C ASP A 48 -7.63 -4.78 6.47
N ARG A 49 -8.86 -4.82 5.97
CA ARG A 49 -10.03 -5.18 6.79
C ARG A 49 -10.92 -6.15 6.04
N GLU A 50 -11.27 -7.22 6.74
CA GLU A 50 -12.30 -8.15 6.34
C GLU A 50 -13.70 -7.57 6.64
N ILE A 51 -14.56 -7.52 5.63
CA ILE A 51 -15.96 -7.18 5.69
C ILE A 51 -16.72 -8.44 5.29
N ARG A 52 -17.48 -8.99 6.24
CA ARG A 52 -18.34 -10.15 5.97
C ARG A 52 -19.72 -9.67 5.58
N ILE A 53 -20.16 -10.01 4.37
CA ILE A 53 -21.52 -9.77 3.90
C ILE A 53 -22.13 -11.14 3.62
N GLU A 54 -23.09 -11.53 4.46
CA GLU A 54 -23.73 -12.85 4.40
C GLU A 54 -22.68 -13.97 4.44
N ASP A 55 -22.54 -14.73 3.35
CA ASP A 55 -21.59 -15.84 3.21
C ASP A 55 -20.30 -15.46 2.46
N LYS A 56 -20.18 -14.20 2.00
CA LYS A 56 -19.00 -13.72 1.28
C LYS A 56 -18.05 -12.91 2.16
N VAL A 57 -16.77 -13.17 1.96
CA VAL A 57 -15.67 -12.45 2.60
C VAL A 57 -15.12 -11.44 1.61
N LEU A 58 -15.25 -10.15 1.94
CA LEU A 58 -14.69 -9.05 1.18
C LEU A 58 -13.51 -8.47 1.96
N ASN A 59 -12.34 -8.34 1.33
CA ASN A 59 -11.17 -7.73 1.96
C ASN A 59 -10.93 -6.35 1.36
N LEU A 60 -11.12 -5.34 2.19
CA LEU A 60 -10.91 -3.95 1.84
C LEU A 60 -9.47 -3.56 2.18
N VAL A 61 -8.71 -3.24 1.13
CA VAL A 61 -7.29 -2.91 1.27
C VAL A 61 -7.04 -1.48 0.81
N MET A 62 -6.34 -0.72 1.62
CA MET A 62 -5.82 0.60 1.26
C MET A 62 -4.33 0.65 1.58
N ILE A 63 -3.56 1.18 0.64
CA ILE A 63 -2.16 1.53 0.82
C ILE A 63 -1.96 2.94 0.26
N GLY A 64 -1.59 3.89 1.11
CA GLY A 64 -1.39 5.28 0.73
C GLY A 64 -2.67 5.94 0.24
N SER A 65 -2.70 6.35 -1.03
CA SER A 65 -3.87 6.96 -1.68
C SER A 65 -4.70 5.97 -2.51
N LYS A 66 -4.23 4.73 -2.67
CA LYS A 66 -4.90 3.70 -3.46
C LYS A 66 -5.68 2.79 -2.55
N ALA A 67 -6.90 2.45 -2.97
CA ALA A 67 -7.71 1.45 -2.32
C ALA A 67 -8.20 0.44 -3.36
N ASP A 68 -8.33 -0.81 -2.95
CA ASP A 68 -8.84 -1.91 -3.75
C ASP A 68 -9.69 -2.82 -2.86
N LEU A 69 -10.66 -3.50 -3.48
CA LEU A 69 -11.57 -4.41 -2.81
C LEU A 69 -11.36 -5.80 -3.39
N ALA A 70 -11.03 -6.77 -2.54
CA ALA A 70 -10.96 -8.16 -2.93
C ALA A 70 -12.26 -8.88 -2.58
N VAL A 71 -12.83 -9.60 -3.53
CA VAL A 71 -14.02 -10.45 -3.36
C VAL A 71 -13.59 -11.89 -3.57
N ASP A 72 -13.93 -12.78 -2.64
CA ASP A 72 -13.57 -14.21 -2.69
C ASP A 72 -12.05 -14.44 -2.88
N GLY A 73 -11.23 -13.56 -2.29
CA GLY A 73 -9.77 -13.63 -2.36
C GLY A 73 -9.15 -13.10 -3.66
N VAL A 74 -9.89 -12.39 -4.50
CA VAL A 74 -9.39 -11.77 -5.74
C VAL A 74 -9.72 -10.29 -5.77
N TYR A 75 -8.73 -9.43 -6.03
CA TYR A 75 -8.92 -7.98 -6.17
C TYR A 75 -9.77 -7.63 -7.41
N LEU A 76 -10.77 -6.76 -7.23
CA LEU A 76 -11.63 -6.30 -8.33
C LEU A 76 -10.89 -5.39 -9.31
N GLY A 77 -9.96 -4.55 -8.83
CA GLY A 77 -9.23 -3.62 -9.70
C GLY A 77 -8.17 -4.30 -10.57
N SER A 78 -7.44 -5.26 -9.99
CA SER A 78 -6.28 -5.89 -10.65
C SER A 78 -6.51 -7.33 -11.12
N GLY A 79 -7.51 -8.02 -10.59
CA GLY A 79 -7.70 -9.47 -10.80
C GLY A 79 -6.65 -10.34 -10.10
N GLU A 80 -5.76 -9.74 -9.29
CA GLU A 80 -4.71 -10.49 -8.57
C GLU A 80 -5.27 -11.15 -7.32
N LYS A 81 -4.67 -12.28 -6.91
CA LYS A 81 -5.02 -12.94 -5.65
C LYS A 81 -4.65 -12.07 -4.46
N TYR A 82 -5.59 -11.90 -3.54
CA TYR A 82 -5.41 -11.17 -2.30
C TYR A 82 -4.47 -11.93 -1.35
N VAL A 83 -3.47 -11.21 -0.84
CA VAL A 83 -2.59 -11.65 0.25
C VAL A 83 -2.72 -10.64 1.38
N PRO A 84 -3.05 -11.08 2.60
CA PRO A 84 -3.13 -10.19 3.74
C PRO A 84 -1.77 -9.57 4.03
N VAL A 85 -1.75 -8.30 4.40
CA VAL A 85 -0.51 -7.54 4.59
C VAL A 85 0.35 -8.13 5.73
N GLY A 86 -0.27 -8.79 6.70
CA GLY A 86 0.43 -9.53 7.75
C GLY A 86 1.32 -10.68 7.26
N LYS A 87 1.12 -11.15 6.01
CA LYS A 87 1.96 -12.16 5.35
C LYS A 87 3.04 -11.55 4.45
N THR A 88 3.29 -10.24 4.57
CA THR A 88 4.43 -9.59 3.87
C THR A 88 5.73 -10.29 4.28
N PRO A 89 6.56 -10.73 3.33
CA PRO A 89 7.78 -11.45 3.65
C PRO A 89 8.78 -10.56 4.41
N ALA A 90 9.51 -11.13 5.37
CA ALA A 90 10.42 -10.39 6.24
C ALA A 90 11.49 -9.59 5.48
N TRP A 91 11.97 -10.10 4.35
CA TRP A 91 12.95 -9.41 3.51
C TRP A 91 12.43 -8.07 2.96
N ALA A 92 11.12 -7.94 2.72
CA ALA A 92 10.54 -6.69 2.20
C ALA A 92 10.62 -5.59 3.26
N TRP A 93 10.38 -5.93 4.53
CA TRP A 93 10.55 -5.01 5.65
C TRP A 93 12.00 -4.57 5.85
N VAL A 94 12.96 -5.50 5.69
CA VAL A 94 14.40 -5.18 5.74
C VAL A 94 14.77 -4.18 4.63
N MET A 95 14.32 -4.42 3.39
CA MET A 95 14.56 -3.50 2.27
C MET A 95 13.91 -2.13 2.49
N THR A 96 12.71 -2.10 3.04
CA THR A 96 12.02 -0.85 3.42
C THR A 96 12.82 -0.05 4.44
N ALA A 97 13.27 -0.69 5.53
CA ALA A 97 14.10 -0.04 6.53
C ALA A 97 15.40 0.50 5.92
N LEU A 98 16.05 -0.30 5.06
CA LEU A 98 17.28 0.10 4.38
C LEU A 98 17.09 1.34 3.50
N MET A 99 16.04 1.37 2.65
CA MET A 99 15.76 2.50 1.77
C MET A 99 15.45 3.80 2.52
N LEU A 100 14.80 3.70 3.69
CA LEU A 100 14.47 4.85 4.52
C LEU A 100 15.70 5.39 5.26
N ILE A 101 16.47 4.49 5.89
CA ILE A 101 17.67 4.86 6.66
C ILE A 101 18.72 5.45 5.73
N LEU A 102 19.08 4.74 4.65
CA LEU A 102 20.08 5.24 3.70
C LEU A 102 19.59 6.51 2.99
N GLY A 103 18.30 6.60 2.67
CA GLY A 103 17.71 7.80 2.10
C GLY A 103 17.92 9.03 2.98
N TYR A 104 17.64 8.90 4.28
CA TYR A 104 17.87 9.98 5.22
C TYR A 104 19.35 10.38 5.30
N PHE A 105 20.27 9.42 5.35
CA PHE A 105 21.70 9.72 5.43
C PHE A 105 22.28 10.31 4.14
N PHE A 106 21.81 9.90 2.97
CA PHE A 106 22.36 10.38 1.70
C PHE A 106 21.78 11.72 1.26
N SER A 107 20.46 11.90 1.39
CA SER A 107 19.77 13.08 0.83
C SER A 107 18.75 13.68 1.79
N GLY A 108 18.89 13.41 3.09
CA GLY A 108 18.07 14.00 4.13
C GLY A 108 16.58 13.71 3.95
N ILE A 109 15.76 14.75 4.12
CA ILE A 109 14.31 14.64 4.02
C ILE A 109 13.87 14.20 2.62
N ILE A 110 14.54 14.68 1.56
CA ILE A 110 14.22 14.30 0.18
C ILE A 110 14.45 12.80 -0.03
N GLY A 111 15.58 12.28 0.47
CA GLY A 111 15.88 10.86 0.41
C GLY A 111 14.90 9.99 1.17
N LEU A 112 14.43 10.46 2.33
CA LEU A 112 13.39 9.79 3.11
C LEU A 112 12.08 9.69 2.32
N LEU A 113 11.66 10.75 1.64
CA LEU A 113 10.47 10.73 0.78
C LEU A 113 10.60 9.74 -0.39
N ILE A 114 11.77 9.70 -1.04
CA ILE A 114 12.06 8.72 -2.10
C ILE A 114 12.03 7.30 -1.54
N GLY A 115 12.62 7.07 -0.37
CA GLY A 115 12.62 5.79 0.33
C GLY A 115 11.21 5.32 0.70
N LEU A 116 10.33 6.25 1.10
CA LEU A 116 8.92 6.01 1.38
C LEU A 116 8.16 5.53 0.13
N LEU A 117 8.37 6.20 -1.00
CA LEU A 117 7.78 5.82 -2.28
C LEU A 117 8.27 4.44 -2.73
N GLY A 118 9.59 4.22 -2.71
CA GLY A 118 10.21 2.93 -3.06
C GLY A 118 9.73 1.78 -2.17
N SER A 119 9.60 2.03 -0.86
CA SER A 119 9.09 1.05 0.11
C SER A 119 7.65 0.65 -0.16
N THR A 120 6.80 1.62 -0.52
CA THR A 120 5.40 1.34 -0.87
C THR A 120 5.31 0.45 -2.11
N LEU A 121 6.17 0.70 -3.11
CA LEU A 121 6.27 -0.15 -4.30
C LEU A 121 6.81 -1.54 -3.97
N CYS A 122 7.84 -1.64 -3.12
CA CYS A 122 8.41 -2.92 -2.68
C CYS A 122 7.37 -3.78 -1.95
N ILE A 123 6.67 -3.22 -0.96
CA ILE A 123 5.65 -3.93 -0.18
C ILE A 123 4.48 -4.36 -1.08
N SER A 124 3.95 -3.45 -1.90
CA SER A 124 2.85 -3.77 -2.81
C SER A 124 3.20 -4.87 -3.82
N ARG A 125 4.45 -4.93 -4.31
CA ARG A 125 4.91 -6.01 -5.19
C ARG A 125 5.16 -7.30 -4.44
N SER A 126 5.64 -7.24 -3.20
CA SER A 126 5.87 -8.44 -2.38
C SER A 126 4.57 -9.21 -2.06
N LEU A 127 3.42 -8.51 -2.06
CA LEU A 127 2.10 -9.08 -1.75
C LEU A 127 1.36 -9.64 -2.97
N ARG A 128 1.96 -9.61 -4.17
CA ARG A 128 1.33 -10.20 -5.36
C ARG A 128 1.44 -11.73 -5.33
N ALA A 129 0.35 -12.43 -5.04
CA ALA A 129 0.26 -13.89 -5.03
C ALA A 129 0.14 -14.50 -6.45
N ASP A 130 1.05 -14.14 -7.35
CA ASP A 130 1.14 -14.77 -8.69
C ASP A 130 2.11 -15.97 -8.70
N GLY A 131 2.52 -16.49 -7.52
CA GLY A 131 3.48 -17.61 -7.42
C GLY A 131 4.89 -17.32 -7.96
N LYS A 132 5.11 -16.15 -8.57
CA LYS A 132 6.39 -15.67 -9.07
C LYS A 132 7.23 -15.13 -7.91
N ASN A 133 8.53 -15.41 -7.95
CA ASN A 133 9.45 -14.82 -6.99
C ASN A 133 9.56 -13.31 -7.24
N THR A 134 8.96 -12.51 -6.37
CA THR A 134 8.94 -11.03 -6.47
C THR A 134 10.19 -10.38 -5.89
N LEU A 135 11.05 -11.15 -5.21
CA LEU A 135 12.31 -10.71 -4.65
C LEU A 135 13.22 -9.95 -5.64
N PRO A 136 13.52 -10.44 -6.86
CA PRO A 136 14.38 -9.70 -7.80
C PRO A 136 13.82 -8.34 -8.20
N ILE A 137 12.49 -8.20 -8.30
CA ILE A 137 11.84 -6.93 -8.60
C ILE A 137 12.06 -5.96 -7.44
N CYS A 138 11.88 -6.42 -6.21
CA CYS A 138 12.08 -5.62 -5.01
C CYS A 138 13.55 -5.21 -4.83
N ILE A 139 14.50 -6.12 -5.10
CA ILE A 139 15.94 -5.78 -5.14
C ILE A 139 16.20 -4.66 -6.16
N GLY A 140 15.65 -4.78 -7.37
CA GLY A 140 15.79 -3.75 -8.41
C GLY A 140 15.25 -2.39 -7.99
N ILE A 141 14.08 -2.35 -7.34
CA ILE A 141 13.52 -1.11 -6.77
C ILE A 141 14.45 -0.54 -5.70
N THR A 142 14.95 -1.37 -4.78
CA THR A 142 15.85 -0.91 -3.71
C THR A 142 17.15 -0.33 -4.24
N ILE A 143 17.80 -1.00 -5.19
CA ILE A 143 19.04 -0.50 -5.82
C ILE A 143 18.75 0.80 -6.57
N GLY A 144 17.65 0.86 -7.34
CA GLY A 144 17.26 2.07 -8.07
C GLY A 144 17.03 3.27 -7.14
N CYS A 145 16.31 3.08 -6.02
CA CYS A 145 16.09 4.13 -5.04
C CYS A 145 17.40 4.61 -4.39
N ILE A 146 18.28 3.68 -4.00
CA ILE A 146 19.57 4.03 -3.39
C ILE A 146 20.45 4.79 -4.39
N ALA A 147 20.47 4.37 -5.66
CA ALA A 147 21.23 5.05 -6.71
C ALA A 147 20.75 6.49 -6.93
N VAL A 148 19.43 6.71 -6.97
CA VAL A 148 18.85 8.07 -7.08
C VAL A 148 19.19 8.90 -5.83
N GLN A 149 19.07 8.33 -4.64
CA GLN A 149 19.43 9.02 -3.39
C GLN A 149 20.92 9.41 -3.35
N ALA A 150 21.81 8.52 -3.81
CA ALA A 150 23.24 8.80 -3.91
C ALA A 150 23.55 9.86 -4.99
N ALA A 151 22.88 9.83 -6.14
CA ALA A 151 23.05 10.85 -7.18
C ALA A 151 22.65 12.24 -6.68
N ILE A 152 21.55 12.34 -5.90
CA ILE A 152 21.15 13.59 -5.26
C ILE A 152 22.21 14.04 -4.26
N MET A 153 22.77 13.13 -3.47
CA MET A 153 23.86 13.44 -2.54
C MET A 153 25.06 14.07 -3.26
N PHE A 154 25.55 13.44 -4.32
CA PHE A 154 26.67 13.97 -5.11
C PHE A 154 26.35 15.32 -5.75
N LEU A 155 25.13 15.51 -6.26
CA LEU A 155 24.70 16.77 -6.84
C LEU A 155 24.65 17.89 -5.79
N VAL A 156 24.13 17.62 -4.60
CA VAL A 156 24.12 18.60 -3.51
C VAL A 156 25.54 18.97 -3.08
N VAL A 157 26.42 17.98 -2.94
CA VAL A 157 27.85 18.24 -2.62
C VAL A 157 28.49 19.10 -3.70
N ALA A 158 28.29 18.80 -4.98
CA ALA A 158 28.85 19.56 -6.10
C ALA A 158 28.27 20.97 -6.27
N LEU A 159 27.09 21.26 -5.71
CA LEU A 159 26.51 22.61 -5.71
C LEU A 159 26.95 23.46 -4.51
N VAL A 160 27.38 22.81 -3.43
CA VAL A 160 27.79 23.46 -2.18
C VAL A 160 29.29 23.78 -2.16
N TYR A 161 30.10 22.97 -2.83
CA TYR A 161 31.56 23.12 -2.96
C TYR A 161 31.95 23.56 -4.37
#